data_AF-A0A524JCL0-F1
#
_entry.id   AF-A0A524JCL0-F1
#
_cell.length_a   1.000
_cell.length_b   1.000
_cell.length_c   1.000
_cell.angle_alpha   90.00
_cell.angle_beta   90.00
_cell.angle_gamma   90.00
#
_symmetry.space_group_name_H-M   'P 1'
#
loop_
_entity.id
_entity.type
_entity.pdbx_description
1 polymer ?
#
loop_
_entity_poly.entity_id
_entity_poly.type
_entity_poly.pdbx_seq_one_letter_code
_entity_poly.pdbx_strand_id
1 'polypeptide(L)'
;MKIKTPAKRAYYPASPNEITRLLCWIPYPVLQQMVGAGQAPENLLEDHPDGLEIEVTEATFAEFGITLGVTPTQVKRAYVKLLASKMLPPSCIADGMALEAMAYAAAKGSEMVSFSTGQIFPEPEMTDGDDPMMMLRRIQ
;
A
#
# COMPACT_ATOMS: atom_id res chain seq x y z
N MET A 1 3.76 -11.50 20.20
CA MET A 1 4.23 -11.76 18.83
C MET A 1 4.17 -10.43 18.09
N LYS A 2 5.31 -9.86 17.68
CA LYS A 2 5.36 -8.53 17.06
C LYS A 2 4.74 -8.58 15.66
N ILE A 3 3.60 -7.91 15.47
CA ILE A 3 3.00 -7.77 14.13
C ILE A 3 3.85 -6.74 13.40
N LYS A 4 4.53 -7.17 12.34
CA LYS A 4 5.30 -6.26 11.49
C LYS A 4 4.35 -5.65 10.46
N THR A 5 4.18 -4.34 10.49
CA THR A 5 3.42 -3.60 9.47
C THR A 5 4.37 -2.78 8.61
N PRO A 6 4.08 -2.56 7.31
CA PRO A 6 4.92 -1.72 6.47
C PRO A 6 4.99 -0.28 7.00
N ALA A 7 6.20 0.28 7.05
CA ALA A 7 6.49 1.66 7.47
C ALA A 7 6.05 2.70 6.45
N LYS A 8 5.77 2.27 5.21
CA LYS A 8 5.31 3.08 4.10
C LYS A 8 4.04 2.46 3.51
N ARG A 9 3.41 3.16 2.56
CA ARG A 9 2.33 2.57 1.78
C ARG A 9 2.81 1.28 1.11
N ALA A 10 1.98 0.25 1.14
CA ALA A 10 2.29 -1.04 0.56
C ALA A 10 1.06 -1.68 -0.06
N TYR A 11 1.28 -2.48 -1.11
CA TYR A 11 0.22 -3.24 -1.78
C TYR A 11 0.52 -4.73 -1.75
N TYR A 12 -0.49 -5.53 -1.42
CA TYR A 12 -0.37 -6.98 -1.27
C TYR A 12 -1.72 -7.67 -1.51
N PRO A 13 -1.74 -8.97 -1.86
CA PRO A 13 -2.98 -9.66 -2.09
C PRO A 13 -3.68 -9.93 -0.76
N ALA A 14 -5.02 -9.87 -0.74
CA ALA A 14 -5.83 -10.12 0.45
C ALA A 14 -5.60 -11.53 1.02
N SER A 15 -5.31 -12.49 0.14
CA SER A 15 -4.85 -13.82 0.54
C SER A 15 -4.00 -14.44 -0.57
N PRO A 16 -3.19 -15.48 -0.28
CA PRO A 16 -2.45 -16.22 -1.30
C PRO A 16 -3.34 -16.81 -2.40
N ASN A 17 -4.63 -17.02 -2.12
CA ASN A 17 -5.61 -17.58 -3.05
C ASN A 17 -6.39 -16.50 -3.82
N GLU A 18 -6.40 -15.25 -3.34
CA GLU A 18 -7.13 -14.11 -3.92
C GLU A 18 -6.17 -13.05 -4.45
N ILE A 19 -5.27 -13.47 -5.34
CA ILE A 19 -4.16 -12.65 -5.84
C ILE A 19 -4.64 -11.37 -6.57
N THR A 20 -5.84 -11.39 -7.12
CA THR A 20 -6.46 -10.24 -7.81
C THR A 20 -7.17 -9.27 -6.86
N ARG A 21 -7.45 -9.70 -5.62
CA ARG A 21 -8.02 -8.87 -4.57
C ARG A 21 -6.87 -8.17 -3.85
N LEU A 22 -6.52 -6.99 -4.35
CA LEU A 22 -5.38 -6.21 -3.85
C LEU A 22 -5.82 -5.32 -2.68
N LEU A 23 -5.05 -5.37 -1.59
CA LEU A 23 -5.17 -4.46 -0.45
C LEU A 23 -4.06 -3.41 -0.50
N CYS A 24 -4.32 -2.27 0.14
CA CYS A 24 -3.36 -1.19 0.36
C CYS A 24 -3.30 -0.89 1.86
N TRP A 25 -2.10 -0.98 2.43
CA TRP A 25 -1.80 -0.49 3.75
C TRP A 25 -1.27 0.95 3.67
N ILE A 26 -1.80 1.83 4.50
CA ILE A 26 -1.38 3.23 4.66
C ILE A 26 -1.08 3.47 6.14
N PRO A 27 0.20 3.52 6.56
CA PRO A 27 0.54 3.73 7.95
C PRO A 27 0.18 5.16 8.39
N TYR A 28 -0.14 5.34 9.68
CA TYR A 28 -0.62 6.61 10.24
C TYR A 28 0.23 7.84 9.85
N PRO A 29 1.58 7.83 9.92
CA PRO A 29 2.38 8.99 9.52
C PRO A 29 2.18 9.39 8.05
N VAL A 30 1.92 8.41 7.17
CA VAL A 30 1.64 8.67 5.75
C VAL A 30 0.21 9.13 5.56
N LEU A 31 -0.75 8.56 6.29
CA LEU A 31 -2.14 9.03 6.27
C LEU A 31 -2.23 10.50 6.71
N GLN A 32 -1.48 10.89 7.75
CA GLN A 32 -1.39 12.28 8.21
C GLN A 32 -0.82 13.21 7.13
N GLN A 33 0.21 12.77 6.39
CA GLN A 33 0.75 13.52 5.26
C GLN A 33 -0.28 13.66 4.12
N MET A 34 -1.02 12.60 3.83
CA MET A 34 -2.07 12.61 2.81
C MET A 34 -3.19 13.60 3.16
N VAL A 35 -3.62 13.63 4.43
CA VAL A 35 -4.57 14.62 4.93
C VAL A 35 -4.03 16.04 4.76
N GLY A 36 -2.79 16.30 5.20
CA GLY A 36 -2.15 17.61 5.02
C GLY A 36 -1.98 18.06 3.57
N ALA A 37 -1.93 17.10 2.63
CA ALA A 37 -1.86 17.35 1.18
C ALA A 37 -3.24 17.42 0.50
N GLY A 38 -4.35 17.26 1.24
CA GLY A 38 -5.71 17.24 0.69
C GLY A 38 -6.04 15.98 -0.11
N GLN A 39 -5.31 14.89 0.11
CA GLN A 39 -5.47 13.59 -0.57
C GLN A 39 -6.34 12.60 0.21
N ALA A 40 -6.71 12.93 1.44
CA ALA A 40 -7.58 12.18 2.33
C ALA A 40 -8.29 13.16 3.28
N PRO A 41 -9.50 12.83 3.79
CA PRO A 41 -10.21 13.68 4.73
C PRO A 41 -9.67 13.52 6.17
N GLU A 42 -9.77 14.58 6.97
CA GLU A 42 -9.21 14.64 8.33
C GLU A 42 -9.78 13.57 9.28
N ASN A 43 -11.05 13.19 9.12
CA ASN A 43 -11.71 12.22 9.99
C ASN A 43 -11.03 10.84 9.98
N LEU A 44 -10.33 10.47 8.90
CA LEU A 44 -9.60 9.20 8.86
C LEU A 44 -8.49 9.10 9.89
N LEU A 45 -7.94 10.22 10.38
CA LEU A 45 -6.90 10.18 11.41
C LEU A 45 -7.47 9.78 12.77
N GLU A 46 -8.71 10.18 13.05
CA GLU A 46 -9.42 9.81 14.28
C GLU A 46 -9.91 8.36 14.22
N ASP A 47 -10.43 7.95 13.05
CA ASP A 47 -10.99 6.62 12.84
C ASP A 47 -9.90 5.51 12.73
N HIS A 48 -8.68 5.88 12.30
CA HIS A 48 -7.59 4.94 12.01
C HIS A 48 -6.24 5.33 12.63
N PRO A 49 -6.13 5.33 13.97
CA PRO A 49 -4.92 5.76 14.68
C PRO A 49 -3.69 4.86 14.44
N ASP A 50 -3.90 3.62 14.01
CA ASP A 50 -2.82 2.65 13.74
C ASP A 50 -2.42 2.60 12.25
N GLY A 51 -3.13 3.34 11.40
CA GLY A 51 -3.06 3.21 9.95
C GLY A 51 -4.31 2.56 9.34
N LEU A 52 -4.41 2.66 8.03
CA LEU A 52 -5.58 2.30 7.25
C LEU A 52 -5.25 1.17 6.28
N GLU A 53 -6.02 0.08 6.34
CA GLU A 53 -6.01 -0.97 5.33
C GLU A 53 -7.29 -0.89 4.51
N ILE A 54 -7.16 -0.80 3.19
CA ILE A 54 -8.31 -0.73 2.28
C ILE A 54 -8.15 -1.62 1.07
N GLU A 55 -9.26 -2.07 0.51
CA GLU A 55 -9.25 -2.74 -0.79
C GLU A 55 -9.01 -1.72 -1.91
N VAL A 56 -8.18 -2.09 -2.88
CA VAL A 56 -7.87 -1.25 -4.05
C VAL A 56 -9.02 -1.31 -5.05
N THR A 57 -10.11 -0.61 -4.76
CA THR A 57 -11.26 -0.45 -5.65
C THR A 57 -11.69 1.01 -5.75
N GLU A 58 -12.36 1.37 -6.84
CA GLU A 58 -12.93 2.72 -7.01
C GLU A 58 -13.94 3.04 -5.90
N ALA A 59 -14.76 2.04 -5.51
CA ALA A 59 -15.77 2.20 -4.46
C ALA A 59 -15.13 2.51 -3.11
N THR A 60 -14.12 1.74 -2.71
CA THR A 60 -13.42 1.96 -1.44
C THR A 60 -12.65 3.28 -1.44
N PHE A 61 -11.97 3.63 -2.53
CA PHE A 61 -11.28 4.93 -2.60
C PHE A 61 -12.26 6.10 -2.50
N ALA A 62 -13.43 6.00 -3.12
CA ALA A 62 -14.48 7.01 -3.02
C ALA A 62 -15.09 7.08 -1.61
N GLU A 63 -15.35 5.93 -0.98
CA GLU A 63 -15.88 5.82 0.38
C GLU A 63 -14.97 6.52 1.40
N PHE A 64 -13.66 6.27 1.30
CA PHE A 64 -12.65 6.86 2.17
C PHE A 64 -12.15 8.23 1.69
N GLY A 65 -12.61 8.73 0.54
CA GLY A 65 -12.17 10.01 -0.03
C GLY A 65 -10.68 10.07 -0.36
N ILE A 66 -10.06 8.94 -0.72
CA ILE A 66 -8.62 8.83 -0.97
C ILE A 66 -8.29 9.13 -2.43
N THR A 67 -7.32 10.02 -2.64
CA THR A 67 -6.83 10.42 -3.97
C THR A 67 -5.31 10.26 -4.09
N LEU A 68 -4.85 9.29 -4.89
CA LEU A 68 -3.42 8.99 -5.08
C LEU A 68 -2.84 9.47 -6.42
N GLY A 69 -3.63 10.17 -7.24
CA GLY A 69 -3.21 10.59 -8.59
C GLY A 69 -3.12 9.45 -9.62
N VAL A 70 -3.40 8.22 -9.20
CA VAL A 70 -3.60 7.03 -10.02
C VAL A 70 -4.90 6.34 -9.62
N THR A 71 -5.54 5.69 -10.59
CA THR A 71 -6.77 4.93 -10.36
C THR A 71 -6.46 3.55 -9.77
N PRO A 72 -7.31 3.01 -8.89
CA PRO A 72 -7.26 1.60 -8.45
C PRO A 72 -7.05 0.60 -9.59
N THR A 73 -7.69 0.83 -10.74
CA THR A 73 -7.53 -0.01 -11.93
C THR A 73 -6.09 0.00 -12.48
N GLN A 74 -5.44 1.17 -12.52
CA GLN A 74 -4.04 1.29 -12.97
C GLN A 74 -3.08 0.60 -12.00
N VAL A 75 -3.30 0.78 -10.69
CA VAL A 75 -2.49 0.11 -9.65
C VAL A 75 -2.60 -1.40 -9.77
N LYS A 76 -3.82 -1.95 -9.86
CA LYS A 76 -4.06 -3.38 -10.05
C LYS A 76 -3.38 -3.93 -11.31
N ARG A 77 -3.45 -3.21 -12.43
CA ARG A 77 -2.76 -3.60 -13.67
C ARG A 77 -1.24 -3.64 -13.53
N ALA A 78 -0.65 -2.63 -12.89
CA ALA A 78 0.79 -2.60 -12.63
C ALA A 78 1.22 -3.78 -11.74
N TYR A 79 0.48 -4.03 -10.67
CA TYR A 79 0.74 -5.12 -9.74
C TYR A 79 0.69 -6.50 -10.42
N VAL A 80 -0.39 -6.78 -11.17
CA VAL A 80 -0.55 -8.03 -11.92
C VAL A 80 0.59 -8.23 -12.93
N LYS A 81 1.06 -7.15 -13.56
CA LYS A 81 2.19 -7.22 -14.49
C LYS A 81 3.51 -7.58 -13.79
N LEU A 82 3.78 -7.00 -12.61
CA LEU A 82 4.94 -7.36 -11.79
C LEU A 82 4.89 -8.82 -11.37
N LEU A 83 3.71 -9.30 -10.95
CA LEU A 83 3.49 -10.68 -10.57
C LEU A 83 3.72 -11.65 -11.74
N ALA A 84 3.11 -11.38 -12.90
CA ALA A 84 3.25 -12.23 -14.09
C ALA A 84 4.70 -12.29 -14.59
N SER A 85 5.45 -11.19 -14.40
CA SER A 85 6.86 -11.09 -14.76
C SER A 85 7.80 -11.65 -13.68
N LYS A 86 7.27 -12.18 -12.57
CA LYS A 86 8.02 -12.64 -11.38
C LYS A 86 9.00 -11.60 -10.83
N MET A 87 8.65 -10.33 -10.95
CA MET A 87 9.45 -9.21 -10.44
C MET A 87 9.00 -8.76 -9.05
N LEU A 88 7.85 -9.23 -8.56
CA LEU A 88 7.49 -9.03 -7.17
C LEU A 88 8.46 -9.79 -6.24
N PRO A 89 8.72 -9.25 -5.04
CA PRO A 89 9.48 -9.98 -4.04
C PRO A 89 8.72 -11.22 -3.55
N PRO A 90 9.39 -12.20 -2.92
CA PRO A 90 8.76 -13.44 -2.47
C PRO A 90 7.58 -13.23 -1.51
N SER A 91 7.59 -12.16 -0.73
CA SER A 91 6.47 -11.74 0.14
C SER A 91 5.21 -11.32 -0.62
N CYS A 92 5.33 -11.05 -1.92
CA CYS A 92 4.31 -10.43 -2.77
C CYS A 92 3.86 -9.05 -2.27
N ILE A 93 4.67 -8.37 -1.44
CA ILE A 93 4.38 -7.02 -0.96
C ILE A 93 5.16 -6.03 -1.81
N ALA A 94 4.46 -5.13 -2.50
CA ALA A 94 5.05 -4.08 -3.31
C ALA A 94 5.13 -2.76 -2.53
N ASP A 95 6.28 -2.07 -2.61
CA ASP A 95 6.38 -0.67 -2.20
C ASP A 95 5.36 0.21 -2.95
N GLY A 96 4.56 0.97 -2.19
CA GLY A 96 3.42 1.68 -2.74
C GLY A 96 3.79 2.84 -3.66
N MET A 97 4.80 3.62 -3.29
CA MET A 97 5.23 4.75 -4.11
C MET A 97 5.79 4.29 -5.45
N ALA A 98 6.63 3.24 -5.44
CA ALA A 98 7.19 2.69 -6.67
C ALA A 98 6.08 2.11 -7.58
N LEU A 99 5.05 1.48 -7.00
CA LEU A 99 3.98 0.85 -7.77
C LEU A 99 3.07 1.90 -8.39
N GLU A 100 2.72 2.93 -7.62
CA GLU A 100 1.94 4.09 -8.07
C GLU A 100 2.68 4.84 -9.18
N ALA A 101 3.99 5.05 -9.05
CA ALA A 101 4.80 5.68 -10.08
C ALA A 101 4.84 4.86 -11.38
N MET A 102 4.95 3.52 -11.28
CA MET A 102 4.85 2.63 -12.44
C MET A 102 3.46 2.70 -13.09
N ALA A 103 2.40 2.67 -12.28
CA ALA A 103 1.02 2.76 -12.74
C ALA A 103 0.76 4.09 -13.48
N TYR A 104 1.28 5.19 -12.96
CA TYR A 104 1.21 6.51 -13.57
C TYR A 104 1.98 6.57 -14.90
N ALA A 105 3.23 6.10 -14.93
CA ALA A 105 4.06 6.09 -16.13
C ALA A 105 3.41 5.25 -17.25
N ALA A 106 2.90 4.07 -16.92
CA ALA A 106 2.20 3.20 -17.85
C ALA A 106 0.91 3.84 -18.40
N ALA A 107 0.17 4.56 -17.56
CA ALA A 107 -1.04 5.27 -17.99
C ALA A 107 -0.76 6.44 -18.95
N LYS A 108 0.40 7.07 -18.83
CA LYS A 108 0.84 8.16 -19.72
C LYS A 108 1.44 7.68 -21.04
N GLY A 109 1.46 6.37 -21.29
CA GLY A 109 2.08 5.80 -22.50
C GLY A 109 3.60 5.93 -22.53
N SER A 110 4.21 6.28 -21.40
CA SER A 110 5.66 6.27 -21.26
C SER A 110 6.11 4.82 -21.20
N GLU A 111 7.12 4.44 -21.98
CA GLU A 111 7.78 3.15 -21.78
C GLU A 111 8.11 3.03 -20.30
N MET A 112 7.74 1.88 -19.73
CA MET A 112 7.92 1.58 -18.32
C MET A 112 9.28 2.06 -17.85
N VAL A 113 9.35 2.58 -16.62
CA VAL A 113 10.60 2.58 -15.87
C VAL A 113 11.15 1.17 -16.00
N SER A 114 12.19 1.03 -16.83
CA SER A 114 12.68 -0.25 -17.30
C SER A 114 13.41 -0.85 -16.11
N PHE A 115 12.68 -1.58 -15.27
CA PHE A 115 13.28 -2.52 -14.36
C PHE A 115 14.03 -3.50 -15.26
N SER A 116 15.35 -3.42 -15.23
CA SER A 116 16.19 -4.29 -16.04
C SER A 116 15.82 -5.74 -15.73
N THR A 117 15.74 -6.58 -16.77
CA THR A 117 15.36 -7.99 -16.64
C THR A 117 16.23 -8.65 -15.57
N GLY A 118 15.65 -8.95 -14.39
CA GLY A 118 16.38 -9.49 -13.23
C GLY A 118 16.40 -8.61 -11.98
N GLN A 119 15.92 -7.37 -12.03
CA GLN A 119 15.71 -6.56 -10.82
C GLN A 119 14.38 -6.91 -10.14
N ILE A 120 14.47 -7.30 -8.87
CA ILE A 120 13.32 -7.51 -7.99
C ILE A 120 12.79 -6.14 -7.55
N PHE A 121 11.47 -5.97 -7.61
CA PHE A 121 10.78 -4.79 -7.14
C PHE A 121 11.00 -4.59 -5.63
N PRO A 122 11.20 -3.36 -5.15
CA PRO A 122 11.53 -3.12 -3.74
C PRO A 122 10.42 -3.62 -2.80
N GLU A 123 10.81 -4.36 -1.77
CA GLU A 123 9.96 -4.58 -0.59
C GLU A 123 9.86 -3.30 0.22
N PRO A 124 8.69 -3.00 0.81
CA PRO A 124 8.60 -1.89 1.74
C PRO A 124 9.39 -2.19 3.02
N GLU A 125 9.93 -1.13 3.62
CA GLU A 125 10.50 -1.21 4.96
C GLU A 125 9.43 -1.62 5.97
N MET A 126 9.75 -2.57 6.85
CA MET A 126 8.83 -3.09 7.86
C MET A 126 9.11 -2.46 9.22
N THR A 127 8.07 -2.03 9.93
CA THR A 127 8.18 -1.61 11.33
C THR A 127 8.19 -2.82 12.26
N ASP A 128 8.96 -2.75 13.35
CA ASP A 128 8.84 -3.70 14.45
C ASP A 128 7.72 -3.23 15.39
N GLY A 129 6.47 -3.54 15.06
CA GLY A 129 5.32 -3.22 15.92
C GLY A 129 5.46 -3.87 17.31
N ASP A 130 5.25 -3.10 18.37
CA ASP A 130 5.15 -3.65 19.73
C ASP A 130 3.81 -4.36 19.92
N ASP A 131 3.83 -5.45 20.68
CA ASP A 131 2.67 -6.30 20.94
C ASP A 131 1.57 -5.51 21.67
N PRO A 132 0.34 -5.39 21.13
CA PRO A 132 -0.74 -4.64 21.79
C PRO A 132 -1.09 -5.20 23.18
N MET A 133 -0.74 -6.45 23.50
CA MET A 133 -0.90 -7.00 24.86
C MET A 133 0.07 -6.43 25.90
N MET A 134 1.12 -5.69 25.52
CA MET A 134 2.05 -5.03 26.46
C MET A 134 1.59 -3.64 26.92
N MET A 135 0.62 -3.01 26.23
CA MET A 135 0.08 -1.70 26.64
C MET A 135 -0.91 -1.79 27.81
N LEU A 136 -1.49 -2.96 28.10
CA LEU A 136 -2.47 -3.17 29.18
C LEU A 136 -1.87 -3.37 30.59
N ARG A 137 -0.53 -3.35 30.75
CA ARG A 137 0.14 -3.55 32.06
C ARG A 137 0.89 -2.31 32.60
N ARG A 138 0.52 -1.10 32.19
CA ARG A 138 1.03 0.15 32.80
C ARG A 138 -0.04 0.97 33.51
N ILE A 139 -1.14 0.34 33.90
CA ILE A 139 -2.10 0.88 34.86
C ILE A 139 -2.29 -0.14 35.98
N GLN A 140 -1.27 -0.28 36.84
CA GLN A 140 -1.40 -0.75 38.21
C GLN A 140 -0.35 -0.04 39.07
#